data_AF-A0A1S3I280-F1
#
_entry.id   AF-A0A1S3I280-F1
#
_cell.length_a   1.000
_cell.length_b   1.000
_cell.length_c   1.000
_cell.angle_alpha   90.00
_cell.angle_beta   90.00
_cell.angle_gamma   90.00
#
_symmetry.space_group_name_H-M   'P 1'
#
loop_
_entity.id
_entity.type
_entity.pdbx_description
1 polymer ?
#
loop_
_entity_poly.entity_id
_entity_poly.type
_entity_poly.pdbx_seq_one_letter_code
_entity_poly.pdbx_strand_id
1 'polypeptide(L)'
;MGIKTTILSFLVVVVALFLTLEVFQPQRDFLSSRMNDFLVLVRSLGSDSKSIHKVSKKTSASSKIFTKDELATFDGSESSNGLYLAIFGKIYDVSKGHQHYGPGGGYHFFVGKDGTRAFVTGEFTSTGLIDDVTGLEHKDMLGLTDWVKFYESSYKYVGKVIGNFYDSEGKPTPALHQARKAIKVAEKHKKADEDDRHMYPACNSEWAQGKGGRLWCSPMSGGIERDWSGVPRRYYKPGSTQSRCACIKTSGPPSDNPLSKEHKNRGDLDNPNFRLYDNCDPMSDSCRIT
;
A
#
# COMPACT_ATOMS: atom_id res chain seq x y z
N MET A 1 -6.52 -36.74 17.56
CA MET A 1 -6.62 -35.29 17.84
C MET A 1 -5.29 -34.68 18.31
N GLY A 2 -4.12 -35.15 17.82
CA GLY A 2 -2.83 -34.87 18.50
C GLY A 2 -1.60 -34.63 17.62
N ILE A 3 -1.76 -34.35 16.32
CA ILE A 3 -0.61 -34.06 15.42
C ILE A 3 -0.72 -32.63 14.83
N LYS A 4 -1.93 -32.19 14.47
CA LYS A 4 -2.19 -30.83 13.97
C LYS A 4 -1.92 -29.75 15.04
N THR A 5 -2.23 -30.06 16.30
CA THR A 5 -1.99 -29.16 17.43
C THR A 5 -0.49 -28.99 17.68
N THR A 6 0.30 -30.04 17.53
CA THR A 6 1.76 -30.04 17.78
C THR A 6 2.53 -29.24 16.72
N ILE A 7 2.15 -29.36 15.44
CA ILE A 7 2.77 -28.62 14.34
C ILE A 7 2.44 -27.12 14.41
N LEU A 8 1.19 -26.77 14.74
CA LEU A 8 0.78 -25.38 14.90
C LEU A 8 1.52 -24.72 16.08
N SER A 9 1.65 -25.43 17.21
CA SER A 9 2.44 -24.96 18.34
C SER A 9 3.92 -24.80 17.99
N PHE A 10 4.50 -25.70 17.20
CA PHE A 10 5.91 -25.60 16.78
C PHE A 10 6.14 -24.44 15.81
N LEU A 11 5.23 -24.20 14.87
CA LEU A 11 5.30 -23.06 13.95
C LEU A 11 5.15 -21.71 14.67
N VAL A 12 4.24 -21.63 15.66
CA VAL A 12 4.07 -20.44 16.49
C VAL A 12 5.31 -20.19 17.34
N VAL A 13 5.93 -21.25 17.89
CA VAL A 13 7.17 -21.13 18.69
C VAL A 13 8.37 -20.76 17.81
N VAL A 14 8.50 -21.31 16.60
CA VAL A 14 9.57 -20.96 15.66
C VAL A 14 9.40 -19.52 15.15
N VAL A 15 8.19 -19.12 14.77
CA VAL A 15 7.90 -17.73 14.38
C VAL A 15 8.14 -16.77 15.56
N ALA A 16 7.71 -17.13 16.78
CA ALA A 16 8.00 -16.32 17.97
C ALA A 16 9.51 -16.22 18.26
N LEU A 17 10.26 -17.32 18.15
CA LEU A 17 11.72 -17.33 18.31
C LEU A 17 12.39 -16.44 17.25
N PHE A 18 12.01 -16.57 15.98
CA PHE A 18 12.50 -15.73 14.89
C PHE A 18 12.16 -14.24 15.09
N LEU A 19 10.99 -13.93 15.65
CA LEU A 19 10.57 -12.56 15.98
C LEU A 19 11.21 -12.02 17.27
N THR A 20 11.83 -12.86 18.10
CA THR A 20 12.57 -12.42 19.31
C THR A 20 14.06 -12.19 19.06
N LEU A 21 14.59 -12.60 17.91
CA LEU A 21 15.99 -12.33 17.55
C LEU A 21 16.21 -10.82 17.36
N GLU A 22 17.24 -10.28 18.01
CA GLU A 22 17.55 -8.83 18.02
C GLU A 22 17.72 -8.23 16.62
N VAL A 23 18.14 -9.05 15.65
CA VAL A 23 18.36 -8.66 14.25
C VAL A 23 17.06 -8.21 13.53
N PHE A 24 15.89 -8.68 14.00
CA PHE A 24 14.59 -8.39 13.35
C PHE A 24 13.70 -7.41 14.14
N GLN A 25 14.18 -6.86 15.27
CA GLN A 25 13.45 -5.86 16.07
C GLN A 25 12.97 -4.65 15.22
N PRO A 26 13.79 -4.06 14.32
CA PRO A 26 13.37 -2.88 13.56
C PRO A 26 12.19 -3.16 12.62
N GLN A 27 12.11 -4.37 12.03
CA GLN A 27 11.00 -4.75 11.15
C GLN A 27 9.74 -5.17 11.92
N ARG A 28 9.89 -5.76 13.10
CA ARG A 28 8.76 -6.14 13.96
C ARG A 28 8.06 -4.90 14.53
N ASP A 29 8.82 -3.91 14.95
CA ASP A 29 8.25 -2.66 15.49
C ASP A 29 7.59 -1.85 14.37
N PHE A 30 8.18 -1.87 13.17
CA PHE A 30 7.57 -1.32 11.95
C PHE A 30 6.23 -2.00 11.59
N LEU A 31 6.15 -3.35 11.63
CA LEU A 31 4.91 -4.08 11.32
C LEU A 31 3.86 -3.97 12.44
N SER A 32 4.28 -3.96 13.70
CA SER A 32 3.38 -3.84 14.86
C SER A 32 2.72 -2.45 14.94
N SER A 33 3.45 -1.38 14.63
CA SER A 33 2.85 -0.05 14.53
C SER A 33 1.95 0.07 13.31
N ARG A 34 2.35 -0.49 12.15
CA ARG A 34 1.47 -0.53 10.96
C ARG A 34 0.12 -1.16 11.26
N MET A 35 0.08 -2.23 12.07
CA MET A 35 -1.17 -2.88 12.47
C MET A 35 -1.99 -2.03 13.44
N ASN A 36 -1.37 -1.40 14.44
CA ASN A 36 -2.09 -0.55 15.40
C ASN A 36 -2.57 0.77 14.77
N ASP A 37 -1.75 1.41 13.94
CA ASP A 37 -2.09 2.63 13.21
C ASP A 37 -3.17 2.37 12.16
N PHE A 38 -3.10 1.24 11.44
CA PHE A 38 -4.16 0.79 10.54
C PHE A 38 -5.45 0.44 11.29
N LEU A 39 -5.37 -0.21 12.45
CA LEU A 39 -6.53 -0.50 13.30
C LEU A 39 -7.19 0.76 13.85
N VAL A 40 -6.41 1.79 14.20
CA VAL A 40 -6.93 3.11 14.58
C VAL A 40 -7.63 3.78 13.40
N LEU A 41 -7.05 3.72 12.20
CA LEU A 41 -7.66 4.24 10.97
C LEU A 41 -8.98 3.53 10.64
N VAL A 42 -9.02 2.20 10.70
CA VAL A 42 -10.23 1.39 10.42
C VAL A 42 -11.33 1.65 11.46
N ARG A 43 -10.98 1.80 12.75
CA ARG A 43 -11.95 2.16 13.80
C ARG A 43 -12.51 3.58 13.63
N SER A 44 -11.69 4.53 13.16
CA SER A 44 -12.13 5.90 12.91
C SER A 44 -13.03 6.03 11.68
N LEU A 45 -12.98 5.10 10.73
CA LEU A 45 -13.87 5.07 9.56
C LEU A 45 -15.20 4.33 9.83
N GLY A 46 -15.30 3.62 10.97
CA GLY A 46 -16.47 2.83 11.35
C GLY A 46 -17.55 3.59 12.13
N SER A 47 -17.34 4.86 12.48
CA SER A 47 -18.34 5.69 13.17
C SER A 47 -18.42 7.04 12.47
N ASP A 48 -19.50 7.23 11.70
CA ASP A 48 -20.40 8.40 11.80
C ASP A 48 -21.05 8.71 10.45
N SER A 49 -22.36 8.43 10.41
CA SER A 49 -23.30 8.90 9.39
C SER A 49 -23.91 10.22 9.86
N LYS A 50 -23.94 11.20 8.94
CA LYS A 50 -24.67 12.49 8.95
C LYS A 50 -24.09 13.64 9.80
N SER A 51 -23.44 14.59 9.12
CA SER A 51 -23.93 15.98 9.06
C SER A 51 -23.29 16.73 7.89
N ILE A 52 -24.13 17.29 7.01
CA ILE A 52 -23.72 18.20 5.94
C ILE A 52 -23.45 19.57 6.57
N HIS A 53 -22.18 19.94 6.71
CA HIS A 53 -21.78 21.30 7.07
C HIS A 53 -20.89 21.93 5.99
N LYS A 54 -21.55 22.83 5.24
CA LYS A 54 -21.07 24.06 4.59
C LYS A 54 -19.54 24.26 4.62
N VAL A 55 -18.90 24.02 3.48
CA VAL A 55 -17.49 24.35 3.24
C VAL A 55 -17.29 25.86 3.36
N SER A 56 -16.85 26.30 4.55
CA SER A 56 -16.32 27.64 4.76
C SER A 56 -14.91 27.69 4.19
N LYS A 57 -14.72 28.59 3.23
CA LYS A 57 -13.47 28.88 2.55
C LYS A 57 -12.46 29.41 3.59
N LYS A 58 -11.65 28.50 4.16
CA LYS A 58 -10.63 28.82 5.16
C LYS A 58 -9.54 29.68 4.50
N THR A 59 -9.49 30.94 4.89
CA THR A 59 -8.48 31.92 4.50
C THR A 59 -7.10 31.34 4.77
N SER A 60 -6.25 31.24 3.75
CA SER A 60 -4.89 30.71 3.88
C SER A 60 -4.04 31.67 4.70
N ALA A 61 -3.92 31.41 6.01
CA ALA A 61 -2.83 31.97 6.80
C ALA A 61 -1.53 31.58 6.08
N SER A 62 -0.64 32.55 5.84
CA SER A 62 0.67 32.29 5.23
C SER A 62 1.38 31.20 6.04
N SER A 63 1.56 30.02 5.46
CA SER A 63 2.22 28.90 6.14
C SER A 63 3.66 29.28 6.45
N LYS A 64 4.11 29.13 7.69
CA LYS A 64 5.49 29.40 8.09
C LYS A 64 6.45 28.54 7.26
N ILE A 65 7.55 29.15 6.83
CA ILE A 65 8.64 28.48 6.11
C ILE A 65 9.81 28.33 7.09
N PHE A 66 10.40 27.14 7.13
CA PHE A 66 11.49 26.77 8.03
C PHE A 66 12.72 26.39 7.20
N THR A 67 13.91 26.79 7.64
CA THR A 67 15.16 26.15 7.21
C THR A 67 15.28 24.74 7.81
N LYS A 68 16.20 23.93 7.29
CA LYS A 68 16.49 22.59 7.86
C LYS A 68 17.01 22.72 9.30
N ASP A 69 17.84 23.71 9.58
CA ASP A 69 18.38 23.96 10.92
C ASP A 69 17.30 24.42 11.90
N GLU A 70 16.37 25.27 11.47
CA GLU A 70 15.21 25.64 12.29
C GLU A 70 14.33 24.44 12.61
N LEU A 71 14.05 23.57 11.63
CA LEU A 71 13.29 22.34 11.85
C LEU A 71 14.03 21.41 12.83
N ALA A 72 15.36 21.30 12.74
CA ALA A 72 16.18 20.46 13.61
C ALA A 72 16.07 20.83 15.09
N THR A 73 15.66 22.06 15.44
CA THR A 73 15.42 22.47 16.84
C THR A 73 14.14 21.89 17.46
N PHE A 74 13.33 21.14 16.70
CA PHE A 74 12.09 20.49 17.16
C PHE A 74 12.27 18.97 17.27
N ASP A 75 13.40 18.54 17.81
CA ASP A 75 13.83 17.14 17.93
C ASP A 75 13.36 16.47 19.23
N GLY A 76 12.83 17.21 20.19
CA GLY A 76 12.33 16.68 21.46
C GLY A 76 13.37 16.53 22.56
N SER A 77 14.61 16.97 22.35
CA SER A 77 15.63 17.11 23.40
C SER A 77 15.21 18.09 24.51
N GLU A 78 15.97 18.14 25.62
CA GLU A 78 15.67 19.03 26.75
C GLU A 78 15.60 20.52 26.37
N SER A 79 16.38 20.94 25.37
CA SER A 79 16.38 22.30 24.81
C SER A 79 15.50 22.46 23.57
N SER A 80 14.70 21.45 23.22
CA SER A 80 13.88 21.46 22.01
C SER A 80 12.72 22.44 22.10
N ASN A 81 12.35 23.00 20.93
CA ASN A 81 11.17 23.83 20.75
C ASN A 81 9.86 23.02 20.58
N GLY A 82 9.94 21.69 20.55
CA GLY A 82 8.78 20.79 20.42
C GLY A 82 9.11 19.49 19.70
N LEU A 83 8.10 18.87 19.07
CA LEU A 83 8.25 17.64 18.29
C LEU A 83 7.64 17.83 16.91
N TYR A 84 8.46 18.23 15.93
CA TYR A 84 8.00 18.41 14.55
C TYR A 84 8.68 17.40 13.63
N LEU A 85 7.95 16.92 12.64
CA LEU A 85 8.52 16.15 11.54
C LEU A 85 8.02 16.68 10.20
N ALA A 86 8.76 16.38 9.14
CA ALA A 86 8.37 16.71 7.79
C ALA A 86 8.23 15.48 6.88
N ILE A 87 7.25 15.56 5.98
CA ILE A 87 7.01 14.63 4.88
C ILE A 87 6.54 15.42 3.65
N PHE A 88 7.15 15.16 2.49
CA PHE A 88 7.02 15.98 1.28
C PHE A 88 7.21 17.47 1.55
N GLY A 89 8.14 17.83 2.43
CA GLY A 89 8.42 19.20 2.84
C GLY A 89 7.31 19.86 3.66
N LYS A 90 6.22 19.16 3.99
CA LYS A 90 5.16 19.66 4.88
C LYS A 90 5.48 19.26 6.31
N ILE A 91 5.43 20.23 7.22
CA ILE A 91 5.76 20.04 8.62
C ILE A 91 4.48 19.86 9.44
N TYR A 92 4.50 18.86 10.32
CA TYR A 92 3.42 18.58 11.27
C TYR A 92 3.96 18.59 12.70
N ASP A 93 3.16 19.16 13.60
CA ASP A 93 3.38 19.08 15.03
C ASP A 93 2.88 17.73 15.55
N VAL A 94 3.82 16.87 15.93
CA VAL A 94 3.58 15.52 16.42
C VAL A 94 3.66 15.40 17.94
N SER A 95 3.57 16.52 18.67
CA SER A 95 3.58 16.54 20.14
C SER A 95 2.47 15.69 20.77
N LYS A 96 1.31 15.56 20.11
CA LYS A 96 0.22 14.65 20.53
C LYS A 96 0.67 13.18 20.57
N GLY A 97 1.65 12.80 19.75
CA GLY A 97 2.21 11.46 19.67
C GLY A 97 3.53 11.31 20.45
N HIS A 98 3.73 12.06 21.54
CA HIS A 98 4.99 12.08 22.30
C HIS A 98 5.54 10.69 22.65
N GLN A 99 4.68 9.73 22.99
CA GLN A 99 5.10 8.34 23.28
C GLN A 99 5.80 7.63 22.09
N HIS A 100 5.56 8.09 20.87
CA HIS A 100 6.12 7.54 19.63
C HIS A 100 7.32 8.36 19.15
N TYR A 101 7.20 9.69 19.19
CA TYR A 101 8.15 10.62 18.56
C TYR A 101 9.07 11.34 19.55
N GLY A 102 8.73 11.35 20.83
CA GLY A 102 9.58 11.93 21.89
C GLY A 102 10.80 11.06 22.20
N PRO A 103 11.73 11.55 23.03
CA PRO A 103 12.91 10.79 23.43
C PRO A 103 12.56 9.40 23.94
N GLY A 104 13.27 8.38 23.43
CA GLY A 104 13.02 6.97 23.75
C GLY A 104 11.86 6.33 22.98
N GLY A 105 11.11 7.10 22.18
CA GLY A 105 10.08 6.58 21.29
C GLY A 105 10.64 5.92 20.03
N GLY A 106 9.99 4.87 19.54
CA GLY A 106 10.43 4.10 18.37
C GLY A 106 10.44 4.86 17.04
N TYR A 107 9.87 6.07 16.99
CA TYR A 107 9.82 6.93 15.80
C TYR A 107 10.55 8.26 15.99
N HIS A 108 11.33 8.39 17.05
CA HIS A 108 12.06 9.61 17.38
C HIS A 108 13.04 10.05 16.27
N PHE A 109 13.56 9.13 15.46
CA PHE A 109 14.46 9.46 14.35
C PHE A 109 13.84 10.35 13.26
N PHE A 110 12.51 10.47 13.20
CA PHE A 110 11.79 11.32 12.25
C PHE A 110 11.69 12.79 12.67
N VAL A 111 11.80 13.10 13.96
CA VAL A 111 11.61 14.49 14.41
C VAL A 111 12.83 15.34 14.09
N GLY A 112 12.57 16.63 13.90
CA GLY A 112 13.54 17.62 13.46
C GLY A 112 14.00 17.49 12.01
N LYS A 113 13.39 16.61 11.20
CA LYS A 113 13.86 16.29 9.85
C LYS A 113 12.73 16.12 8.85
N ASP A 114 13.07 16.23 7.56
CA ASP A 114 12.24 15.68 6.49
C ASP A 114 12.72 14.26 6.17
N GLY A 115 11.95 13.29 6.66
CA GLY A 115 12.23 11.86 6.49
C GLY A 115 11.44 11.23 5.35
N THR A 116 11.01 11.99 4.34
CA THR A 116 10.11 11.51 3.27
C THR A 116 10.49 10.13 2.77
N ARG A 117 11.76 9.89 2.42
CA ARG A 117 12.19 8.60 1.87
C ARG A 117 12.07 7.44 2.87
N ALA A 118 12.39 7.68 4.15
CA ALA A 118 12.42 6.64 5.18
C ALA A 118 11.03 6.04 5.48
N PHE A 119 9.95 6.80 5.25
CA PHE A 119 8.57 6.33 5.49
C PHE A 119 8.16 5.08 4.70
N VAL A 120 8.79 4.84 3.55
CA VAL A 120 8.48 3.71 2.66
C VAL A 120 9.64 2.76 2.46
N THR A 121 10.88 3.24 2.65
CA THR A 121 12.08 2.39 2.55
C THR A 121 12.42 1.68 3.85
N GLY A 122 12.01 2.22 5.01
CA GLY A 122 12.43 1.70 6.32
C GLY A 122 13.90 1.98 6.66
N GLU A 123 14.58 2.82 5.88
CA GLU A 123 15.97 3.21 6.13
C GLU A 123 15.99 4.44 7.07
N PHE A 124 16.21 4.19 8.36
CA PHE A 124 16.10 5.21 9.42
C PHE A 124 17.44 5.86 9.80
N THR A 125 18.50 5.60 9.05
CA THR A 125 19.78 6.31 9.21
C THR A 125 19.80 7.61 8.42
N SER A 126 20.89 8.37 8.54
CA SER A 126 21.09 9.64 7.83
C SER A 126 21.01 9.51 6.31
N THR A 127 21.26 8.33 5.73
CA THR A 127 21.14 8.10 4.29
C THR A 127 19.69 7.95 3.82
N GLY A 128 18.77 7.55 4.70
CA GLY A 128 17.35 7.40 4.37
C GLY A 128 16.46 8.51 4.92
N LEU A 129 16.86 9.21 5.98
CA LEU A 129 16.17 10.38 6.53
C LEU A 129 16.43 11.64 5.70
N ILE A 130 16.00 11.59 4.44
CA ILE A 130 16.21 12.63 3.44
C ILE A 130 14.91 12.98 2.70
N ASP A 131 14.88 14.19 2.14
CA ASP A 131 13.80 14.77 1.36
C ASP A 131 13.86 14.38 -0.13
N ASP A 132 14.20 13.12 -0.47
CA ASP A 132 14.33 12.65 -1.86
C ASP A 132 13.56 11.36 -2.18
N VAL A 133 12.77 11.42 -3.26
CA VAL A 133 11.94 10.31 -3.76
C VAL A 133 12.51 9.67 -5.02
N THR A 134 13.71 10.05 -5.45
CA THR A 134 14.35 9.48 -6.64
C THR A 134 14.53 7.97 -6.48
N GLY A 135 14.13 7.22 -7.51
CA GLY A 135 14.22 5.77 -7.55
C GLY A 135 13.16 5.02 -6.72
N LEU A 136 12.19 5.70 -6.11
CA LEU A 136 11.07 5.03 -5.45
C LEU A 136 10.09 4.43 -6.47
N GLU A 137 9.53 3.26 -6.16
CA GLU A 137 8.58 2.57 -7.03
C GLU A 137 7.16 3.16 -6.90
N HIS A 138 6.26 2.79 -7.82
CA HIS A 138 4.85 3.22 -7.77
C HIS A 138 4.19 2.93 -6.42
N LYS A 139 4.44 1.75 -5.85
CA LYS A 139 3.88 1.35 -4.54
C LYS A 139 4.37 2.28 -3.40
N ASP A 140 5.61 2.74 -3.48
CA ASP A 140 6.24 3.59 -2.48
C ASP A 140 5.66 5.01 -2.59
N MET A 141 5.51 5.54 -3.81
CA MET A 141 4.87 6.85 -4.03
C MET A 141 3.43 6.89 -3.51
N LEU A 142 2.69 5.78 -3.66
CA LEU A 142 1.35 5.63 -3.09
C LEU A 142 1.40 5.56 -1.56
N GLY A 143 2.34 4.77 -1.01
CA GLY A 143 2.56 4.69 0.44
C GLY A 143 2.90 6.03 1.08
N LEU A 144 3.70 6.88 0.43
CA LEU A 144 3.96 8.24 0.88
C LEU A 144 2.70 9.11 0.87
N THR A 145 1.84 8.93 -0.14
CA THR A 145 0.57 9.65 -0.20
C THR A 145 -0.34 9.27 0.96
N ASP A 146 -0.36 7.99 1.35
CA ASP A 146 -1.14 7.52 2.50
C ASP A 146 -0.57 8.03 3.83
N TRP A 147 0.76 8.10 3.97
CA TRP A 147 1.39 8.74 5.13
C TRP A 147 1.06 10.24 5.23
N VAL A 148 1.11 10.98 4.12
CA VAL A 148 0.69 12.39 4.12
C VAL A 148 -0.75 12.54 4.58
N LYS A 149 -1.68 11.73 4.05
CA LYS A 149 -3.10 11.76 4.48
C LYS A 149 -3.24 11.48 5.98
N PHE A 150 -2.51 10.50 6.49
CA PHE A 150 -2.48 10.20 7.92
C PHE A 150 -2.05 11.43 8.72
N TYR A 151 -0.92 12.07 8.39
CA TYR A 151 -0.45 13.25 9.11
C TYR A 151 -1.39 14.45 8.99
N GLU A 152 -1.96 14.67 7.80
CA GLU A 152 -2.98 15.73 7.58
C GLU A 152 -4.24 15.53 8.42
N SER A 153 -4.63 14.27 8.66
CA SER A 153 -5.81 13.94 9.46
C SER A 153 -5.55 13.92 10.97
N SER A 154 -4.33 13.56 11.37
CA SER A 154 -4.03 13.17 12.76
C SER A 154 -3.22 14.22 13.53
N TYR A 155 -2.51 15.10 12.82
CA TYR A 155 -1.59 16.07 13.40
C TYR A 155 -1.81 17.48 12.85
N LYS A 156 -1.34 18.47 13.61
CA LYS A 156 -1.51 19.87 13.23
C LYS A 156 -0.47 20.24 12.19
N TYR A 157 -0.90 20.65 11.00
CA TYR A 157 -0.02 21.26 10.00
C TYR A 157 0.53 22.59 10.52
N VAL A 158 1.86 22.79 10.46
CA VAL A 158 2.53 24.00 10.98
C VAL A 158 3.21 24.83 9.90
N GLY A 159 3.64 24.23 8.80
CA GLY A 159 4.41 24.95 7.80
C GLY A 159 5.09 24.05 6.77
N LYS A 160 6.10 24.61 6.12
CA LYS A 160 6.94 23.89 5.15
C LYS A 160 8.41 24.06 5.49
N VAL A 161 9.22 23.08 5.12
CA VAL A 161 10.68 23.17 5.22
C VAL A 161 11.28 23.45 3.83
N ILE A 162 12.27 24.34 3.80
CA ILE A 162 13.08 24.64 2.63
C ILE A 162 13.94 23.41 2.32
N GLY A 163 13.90 22.96 1.07
CA GLY A 163 14.62 21.77 0.66
C GLY A 163 14.25 21.32 -0.74
N ASN A 164 14.27 20.01 -0.96
CA ASN A 164 14.02 19.45 -2.29
C ASN A 164 12.61 19.76 -2.78
N PHE A 165 11.60 19.91 -1.91
CA PHE A 165 10.20 20.07 -2.32
C PHE A 165 9.70 21.52 -2.37
N TYR A 166 10.27 22.41 -1.55
CA TYR A 166 9.89 23.84 -1.51
C TYR A 166 11.12 24.74 -1.41
N ASP A 167 11.08 25.88 -2.07
CA ASP A 167 12.12 26.91 -1.98
C ASP A 167 11.95 27.83 -0.75
N SER A 168 12.80 28.85 -0.64
CA SER A 168 12.79 29.85 0.44
C SER A 168 11.52 30.70 0.50
N GLU A 169 10.75 30.76 -0.58
CA GLU A 169 9.44 31.44 -0.64
C GLU A 169 8.28 30.46 -0.38
N GLY A 170 8.59 29.19 -0.12
CA GLY A 170 7.61 28.13 0.06
C GLY A 170 6.91 27.70 -1.23
N LYS A 171 7.45 28.06 -2.39
CA LYS A 171 6.93 27.67 -3.71
C LYS A 171 7.41 26.26 -4.06
N PRO A 172 6.57 25.45 -4.74
CA PRO A 172 6.95 24.13 -5.20
C PRO A 172 8.19 24.16 -6.12
N THR A 173 9.12 23.25 -5.89
CA THR A 173 10.28 23.04 -6.77
C THR A 173 9.93 22.13 -7.96
N PRO A 174 10.80 22.04 -8.98
CA PRO A 174 10.69 21.03 -10.03
C PRO A 174 10.62 19.59 -9.50
N ALA A 175 11.36 19.26 -8.42
CA ALA A 175 11.34 17.93 -7.83
C ALA A 175 9.96 17.59 -7.23
N LEU A 176 9.30 18.54 -6.54
CA LEU A 176 7.93 18.32 -6.07
C LEU A 176 6.93 18.14 -7.22
N HIS A 177 7.10 18.87 -8.32
CA HIS A 177 6.29 18.67 -9.52
C HIS A 177 6.49 17.28 -10.13
N GLN A 178 7.72 16.80 -10.19
CA GLN A 178 8.04 15.45 -10.68
C GLN A 178 7.45 14.37 -9.75
N ALA A 179 7.61 14.52 -8.43
CA ALA A 179 7.03 13.60 -7.45
C ALA A 179 5.51 13.50 -7.59
N ARG A 180 4.82 14.65 -7.75
CA ARG A 180 3.36 14.69 -8.00
C ARG A 180 2.96 14.01 -9.32
N LYS A 181 3.77 14.13 -10.38
CA LYS A 181 3.55 13.41 -11.63
C LYS A 181 3.72 11.90 -11.42
N ALA A 182 4.76 11.48 -10.71
CA ALA A 182 4.99 10.06 -10.38
C ALA A 182 3.84 9.47 -9.56
N ILE A 183 3.30 10.20 -8.57
CA ILE A 183 2.11 9.79 -7.81
C ILE A 183 0.90 9.59 -8.75
N LYS A 184 0.62 10.55 -9.64
CA LYS A 184 -0.50 10.42 -10.59
C LYS A 184 -0.33 9.23 -11.54
N VAL A 185 0.89 8.92 -11.96
CA VAL A 185 1.19 7.73 -12.76
C VAL A 185 0.93 6.47 -11.94
N ALA A 186 1.42 6.43 -10.69
CA ALA A 186 1.21 5.31 -9.78
C ALA A 186 -0.28 5.06 -9.48
N GLU A 187 -1.07 6.10 -9.28
CA GLU A 187 -2.53 6.01 -9.08
C GLU A 187 -3.23 5.44 -10.31
N LYS A 188 -2.86 5.89 -11.51
CA LYS A 188 -3.40 5.32 -12.76
C LYS A 188 -3.04 3.85 -12.91
N HIS A 189 -1.81 3.47 -12.56
CA HIS A 189 -1.35 2.09 -12.63
C HIS A 189 -2.11 1.21 -11.63
N LYS A 190 -2.25 1.67 -10.38
CA LYS A 190 -3.05 1.00 -9.34
C LYS A 190 -4.49 0.81 -9.80
N LYS A 191 -5.12 1.86 -10.35
CA LYS A 191 -6.49 1.76 -10.87
C LYS A 191 -6.59 0.76 -12.03
N ALA A 192 -5.65 0.77 -12.97
CA ALA A 192 -5.64 -0.19 -14.06
C ALA A 192 -5.45 -1.63 -13.57
N ASP A 193 -4.60 -1.84 -12.55
CA ASP A 193 -4.42 -3.15 -11.90
C ASP A 193 -5.68 -3.60 -11.15
N GLU A 194 -6.38 -2.67 -10.49
CA GLU A 194 -7.67 -2.95 -9.84
C GLU A 194 -8.75 -3.29 -10.86
N ASP A 195 -8.91 -2.49 -11.92
CA ASP A 195 -9.89 -2.73 -12.98
C ASP A 195 -9.62 -4.07 -13.68
N ASP A 196 -8.36 -4.42 -13.94
CA ASP A 196 -7.95 -5.74 -14.48
C ASP A 196 -8.28 -6.89 -13.53
N ARG A 197 -8.08 -6.72 -12.21
CA ARG A 197 -8.46 -7.73 -11.20
C ARG A 197 -9.98 -7.86 -11.05
N HIS A 198 -10.74 -6.80 -11.26
CA HIS A 198 -12.20 -6.88 -11.28
C HIS A 198 -12.71 -7.58 -12.53
N MET A 199 -12.10 -7.29 -13.68
CA MET A 199 -12.43 -7.94 -14.95
C MET A 199 -12.06 -9.43 -14.93
N TYR A 200 -10.88 -9.75 -14.38
CA TYR A 200 -10.32 -11.09 -14.34
C TYR A 200 -9.88 -11.46 -12.91
N PRO A 201 -10.81 -11.81 -12.01
CA PRO A 201 -10.52 -12.10 -10.60
C PRO A 201 -9.50 -13.21 -10.43
N ALA A 202 -8.69 -13.16 -9.37
CA ALA A 202 -7.78 -14.24 -9.04
C ALA A 202 -8.56 -15.54 -8.75
N CYS A 203 -7.97 -16.68 -9.09
CA CYS A 203 -8.54 -17.98 -8.75
C CYS A 203 -8.45 -18.23 -7.25
N ASN A 204 -9.37 -19.04 -6.72
CA ASN A 204 -9.15 -19.68 -5.44
C ASN A 204 -8.01 -20.69 -5.57
N SER A 205 -7.25 -20.88 -4.49
CA SER A 205 -6.10 -21.77 -4.50
C SER A 205 -5.95 -22.53 -3.19
N GLU A 206 -5.50 -23.77 -3.27
CA GLU A 206 -5.06 -24.58 -2.13
C GLU A 206 -3.76 -25.30 -2.50
N TRP A 207 -2.92 -25.54 -1.49
CA TRP A 207 -1.69 -26.31 -1.64
C TRP A 207 -1.65 -27.41 -0.60
N ALA A 208 -1.28 -28.62 -1.02
CA ALA A 208 -1.08 -29.75 -0.12
C ALA A 208 0.26 -30.44 -0.43
N GLN A 209 1.07 -30.64 0.62
CA GLN A 209 2.36 -31.32 0.51
C GLN A 209 2.18 -32.71 -0.12
N GLY A 210 2.97 -33.00 -1.17
CA GLY A 210 2.91 -34.26 -1.92
C GLY A 210 1.72 -34.41 -2.87
N LYS A 211 0.77 -33.47 -2.89
CA LYS A 211 -0.42 -33.49 -3.79
C LYS A 211 -0.43 -32.33 -4.79
N GLY A 212 0.51 -31.39 -4.68
CA GLY A 212 0.59 -30.18 -5.48
C GLY A 212 -0.46 -29.15 -5.08
N GLY A 213 -0.70 -28.22 -5.99
CA GLY A 213 -1.68 -27.16 -5.86
C GLY A 213 -2.97 -27.49 -6.60
N ARG A 214 -4.04 -26.82 -6.20
CA ARG A 214 -5.30 -26.80 -6.94
C ARG A 214 -5.77 -25.36 -7.06
N LEU A 215 -6.19 -25.01 -8.26
CA LEU A 215 -6.82 -23.75 -8.60
C LEU A 215 -8.26 -24.02 -8.98
N TRP A 216 -9.19 -23.15 -8.57
CA TRP A 216 -10.57 -23.25 -9.02
C TRP A 216 -11.26 -21.89 -9.05
N CYS A 217 -12.36 -21.84 -9.78
CA CYS A 217 -13.21 -20.68 -9.91
C CYS A 217 -14.60 -20.98 -9.39
N SER A 218 -15.19 -20.01 -8.69
CA SER A 218 -16.54 -20.09 -8.14
C SER A 218 -17.16 -18.68 -8.14
N PRO A 219 -18.45 -18.52 -7.80
CA PRO A 219 -19.08 -17.20 -7.69
C PRO A 219 -18.36 -16.24 -6.73
N MET A 220 -17.52 -16.77 -5.83
CA MET A 220 -16.64 -16.03 -4.95
C MET A 220 -15.18 -16.40 -5.24
N SER A 221 -14.46 -15.59 -6.00
CA SER A 221 -13.04 -15.83 -6.30
C SER A 221 -12.27 -14.52 -6.30
N GLY A 222 -11.05 -14.53 -5.76
CA GLY A 222 -10.23 -13.32 -5.66
C GLY A 222 -10.82 -12.22 -4.77
N GLY A 223 -11.72 -12.59 -3.85
CA GLY A 223 -12.45 -11.64 -3.00
C GLY A 223 -13.59 -10.91 -3.71
N ILE A 224 -14.00 -11.36 -4.89
CA ILE A 224 -15.05 -10.73 -5.70
C ILE A 224 -16.22 -11.70 -5.85
N GLU A 225 -17.41 -11.22 -5.49
CA GLU A 225 -18.69 -11.91 -5.71
C GLU A 225 -19.25 -11.58 -7.11
N ARG A 226 -19.79 -12.58 -7.78
CA ARG A 226 -20.26 -12.50 -9.17
C ARG A 226 -21.28 -13.59 -9.46
N ASP A 227 -22.06 -13.41 -10.52
CA ASP A 227 -23.13 -14.31 -10.97
C ASP A 227 -22.64 -15.49 -11.83
N TRP A 228 -21.33 -15.64 -12.02
CA TRP A 228 -20.72 -16.71 -12.80
C TRP A 228 -19.47 -17.28 -12.12
N SER A 229 -19.23 -18.58 -12.28
CA SER A 229 -18.01 -19.24 -11.80
C SER A 229 -16.88 -19.15 -12.82
N GLY A 230 -17.13 -19.53 -14.08
CA GLY A 230 -16.09 -19.57 -15.11
C GLY A 230 -14.99 -20.60 -14.81
N VAL A 231 -13.84 -20.46 -15.47
CA VAL A 231 -12.76 -21.45 -15.44
C VAL A 231 -11.40 -20.78 -15.16
N PRO A 232 -10.48 -21.48 -14.47
CA PRO A 232 -9.14 -20.96 -14.20
C PRO A 232 -8.26 -20.97 -15.47
N ARG A 233 -7.49 -19.88 -15.65
CA ARG A 233 -6.49 -19.72 -16.71
C ARG A 233 -5.22 -19.09 -16.20
N ARG A 234 -4.11 -19.37 -16.89
CA ARG A 234 -2.87 -18.59 -16.78
C ARG A 234 -3.05 -17.31 -17.55
N TYR A 235 -3.17 -16.19 -16.84
CA TYR A 235 -3.32 -14.87 -17.43
C TYR A 235 -1.98 -14.14 -17.48
N TYR A 236 -1.60 -13.72 -18.68
CA TYR A 236 -0.42 -12.92 -18.97
C TYR A 236 -0.87 -11.49 -19.25
N LYS A 237 -0.75 -10.61 -18.27
CA LYS A 237 -1.03 -9.19 -18.47
C LYS A 237 -0.14 -8.66 -19.61
N PRO A 238 -0.65 -7.85 -20.56
CA PRO A 238 0.17 -7.27 -21.61
C PRO A 238 1.44 -6.60 -21.07
N GLY A 239 2.59 -6.97 -21.63
CA GLY A 239 3.91 -6.50 -21.18
C GLY A 239 4.53 -7.27 -20.01
N SER A 240 3.82 -8.23 -19.41
CA SER A 240 4.36 -9.13 -18.38
C SER A 240 4.77 -10.48 -18.94
N THR A 241 5.93 -10.99 -18.52
CA THR A 241 6.34 -12.39 -18.76
C THR A 241 5.81 -13.34 -17.68
N GLN A 242 5.42 -12.81 -16.53
CA GLN A 242 4.84 -13.56 -15.42
C GLN A 242 3.33 -13.70 -15.63
N SER A 243 2.82 -14.92 -15.38
CA SER A 243 1.38 -15.20 -15.37
C SER A 243 0.84 -15.29 -13.95
N ARG A 244 -0.41 -14.87 -13.76
CA ARG A 244 -1.21 -15.20 -12.56
C ARG A 244 -2.37 -16.12 -12.93
N CYS A 245 -2.99 -16.76 -11.94
CA CYS A 245 -4.29 -17.38 -12.19
C CYS A 245 -5.38 -16.30 -12.30
N ALA A 246 -6.27 -16.45 -13.26
CA ALA A 246 -7.48 -15.66 -13.39
C ALA A 246 -8.69 -16.56 -13.69
N CYS A 247 -9.84 -16.21 -13.11
CA CYS A 247 -11.12 -16.77 -13.49
C CYS A 247 -11.67 -16.02 -14.70
N ILE A 248 -12.07 -16.78 -15.73
CA ILE A 248 -12.52 -16.22 -17.00
C ILE A 248 -13.89 -16.76 -17.40
N LYS A 249 -14.68 -15.94 -18.09
CA LYS A 249 -16.01 -16.34 -18.58
C LYS A 249 -15.85 -17.34 -19.71
N THR A 250 -16.75 -18.32 -19.76
CA THR A 250 -16.82 -19.30 -20.84
C THR A 250 -17.99 -19.08 -21.79
N SER A 251 -18.83 -18.07 -21.50
CA SER A 251 -20.01 -17.72 -22.29
C SER A 251 -20.22 -16.20 -22.34
N GLY A 252 -21.02 -15.75 -23.32
CA GLY A 252 -21.33 -14.34 -23.53
C GLY A 252 -20.23 -13.56 -24.26
N PRO A 253 -20.32 -12.23 -24.30
CA PRO A 253 -19.30 -11.39 -24.94
C PRO A 253 -17.98 -11.40 -24.14
N PRO A 254 -16.83 -11.14 -24.79
CA PRO A 254 -15.54 -10.95 -24.12
C PRO A 254 -15.59 -9.83 -23.08
N SER A 255 -14.93 -10.03 -21.93
CA SER A 255 -14.96 -9.07 -20.82
C SER A 255 -14.21 -7.77 -21.13
N ASP A 256 -13.21 -7.81 -22.01
CA ASP A 256 -12.47 -6.64 -22.50
C ASP A 256 -13.18 -5.88 -23.63
N ASN A 257 -14.19 -6.48 -24.25
CA ASN A 257 -14.99 -5.84 -25.29
C ASN A 257 -16.48 -6.27 -25.22
N PRO A 258 -17.19 -5.87 -24.14
CA PRO A 258 -18.55 -6.36 -23.88
C PRO A 258 -19.59 -5.85 -24.90
N LEU A 259 -19.27 -4.80 -25.65
CA LEU A 259 -20.15 -4.20 -26.66
C LEU A 259 -19.87 -4.71 -28.08
N SER A 260 -18.92 -5.64 -28.25
CA SER A 260 -18.65 -6.23 -29.56
C SER A 260 -19.90 -6.92 -30.07
N LYS A 261 -20.32 -6.59 -31.30
CA LYS A 261 -21.37 -7.34 -32.00
C LYS A 261 -20.82 -8.59 -32.70
N GLU A 262 -19.50 -8.66 -32.83
CA GLU A 262 -18.77 -9.74 -33.49
C GLU A 262 -18.07 -10.56 -32.42
N HIS A 263 -18.76 -11.58 -31.89
CA HIS A 263 -18.18 -12.54 -30.94
C HIS A 263 -18.86 -13.91 -31.05
N LYS A 264 -18.15 -14.95 -30.61
CA LYS A 264 -18.65 -16.34 -30.64
C LYS A 264 -19.48 -16.73 -29.41
N ASN A 265 -19.82 -15.78 -28.53
CA ASN A 265 -20.46 -16.04 -27.23
C ASN A 265 -19.67 -17.01 -26.34
N ARG A 266 -18.33 -16.97 -26.41
CA ARG A 266 -17.41 -17.86 -25.69
C ARG A 266 -16.74 -17.18 -24.49
N GLY A 267 -17.28 -16.05 -24.03
CA GLY A 267 -16.69 -15.23 -22.98
C GLY A 267 -15.26 -14.84 -23.36
N ASP A 268 -14.32 -15.18 -22.51
CA ASP A 268 -12.90 -14.82 -22.62
C ASP A 268 -12.03 -15.96 -23.17
N LEU A 269 -12.63 -17.09 -23.57
CA LEU A 269 -11.90 -18.29 -24.01
C LEU A 269 -10.98 -18.04 -25.23
N ASP A 270 -11.30 -17.04 -26.04
CA ASP A 270 -10.57 -16.69 -27.25
C ASP A 270 -9.55 -15.55 -27.03
N ASN A 271 -9.41 -15.04 -25.80
CA ASN A 271 -8.49 -13.94 -25.51
C ASN A 271 -7.03 -14.47 -25.44
N PRO A 272 -6.10 -13.92 -26.25
CA PRO A 272 -4.75 -14.46 -26.44
C PRO A 272 -3.85 -14.33 -25.20
N ASN A 273 -4.26 -13.53 -24.21
CA ASN A 273 -3.54 -13.36 -22.96
C ASN A 273 -3.81 -14.49 -21.96
N PHE A 274 -4.75 -15.39 -22.25
CA PHE A 274 -5.03 -16.56 -21.41
C PHE A 274 -4.44 -17.83 -22.03
N ARG A 275 -3.86 -18.67 -21.16
CA ARG A 275 -3.43 -20.02 -21.51
C ARG A 275 -4.03 -21.03 -20.56
N LEU A 276 -4.28 -22.23 -21.08
CA LEU A 276 -4.72 -23.37 -20.29
C LEU A 276 -3.59 -23.82 -19.35
N TYR A 277 -3.96 -24.38 -18.20
CA TYR A 277 -3.02 -25.11 -17.35
C TYR A 277 -2.75 -26.48 -17.96
N ASP A 278 -1.53 -26.98 -17.85
CA ASP A 278 -1.18 -28.30 -18.35
C ASP A 278 -2.06 -29.36 -17.70
N ASN A 279 -2.56 -30.31 -18.50
CA ASN A 279 -3.46 -31.39 -18.07
C ASN A 279 -4.78 -30.94 -17.42
N CYS A 280 -5.23 -29.71 -17.67
CA CYS A 280 -6.54 -29.26 -17.24
C CYS A 280 -7.54 -29.26 -18.41
N ASP A 281 -8.74 -29.78 -18.17
CA ASP A 281 -9.83 -29.68 -19.16
C ASP A 281 -10.19 -28.20 -19.41
N PRO A 282 -10.34 -27.76 -20.67
CA PRO A 282 -10.68 -26.37 -20.98
C PRO A 282 -11.94 -25.84 -20.30
N MET A 283 -12.92 -26.68 -20.01
CA MET A 283 -14.19 -26.29 -19.41
C MET A 283 -14.29 -26.63 -17.92
N SER A 284 -13.24 -27.21 -17.32
CA SER A 284 -13.24 -27.48 -15.89
C SER A 284 -13.11 -26.19 -15.09
N ASP A 285 -13.94 -26.06 -14.06
CA ASP A 285 -13.86 -25.00 -13.06
C ASP A 285 -12.69 -25.20 -12.09
N SER A 286 -11.95 -26.31 -12.19
CA SER A 286 -10.86 -26.67 -11.29
C SER A 286 -9.70 -27.37 -11.98
N CYS A 287 -8.48 -26.85 -11.79
CA CYS A 287 -7.24 -27.44 -12.29
C CYS A 287 -6.32 -27.85 -11.15
N ARG A 288 -5.65 -29.01 -11.29
CA ARG A 288 -4.49 -29.35 -10.47
C ARG A 288 -3.23 -28.79 -11.11
N ILE A 289 -2.35 -28.24 -10.28
CA ILE A 289 -1.03 -27.73 -10.67
C ILE A 289 0.03 -28.49 -9.88
N THR A 290 1.06 -28.96 -10.57
CA THR A 290 2.20 -29.65 -9.97
C THR A 290 3.32 -28.68 -9.65
#